data_AF-A0A8B9UHY1-F1
#
_entry.id   AF-A0A8B9UHY1-F1
#
_cell.length_a   1.000
_cell.length_b   1.000
_cell.length_c   1.000
_cell.angle_alpha   90.00
_cell.angle_beta   90.00
_cell.angle_gamma   90.00
#
_symmetry.space_group_name_H-M   'P 1'
#
loop_
_entity.id
_entity.type
_entity.pdbx_description
1 polymer ?
#
loop_
_entity_poly.entity_id
_entity_poly.type
_entity_poly.pdbx_seq_one_letter_code
_entity_poly.pdbx_strand_id
1 'polypeptide(L)'
;MAAPKVAVVGAGLVGLSTALCISEAFPSCPLSVLAEQFSPNTTGDVAAGMLIPHTYPGTPIHVQKQWFKETFAYLFAISNSAEASEAGIHLVSGWQVFKTPPKDEVPFWSDVVLGFRPMSAAELQKFPQHRWGHAFTTLKCDCPPYLLWLEKRLRANGVQLRTSKVADLWELHSEYDVVVNCTGVGAQQLVGDRELLPTRGQVLQAVRWHIDLQPWASPTPSLTFEALRFLKYISTSQISCERMNLSSLGGDAETTKKPWSVCLDERFGLIHRIRSKQCRLYSLGLGNDDNQFEVSMAKSGCEVHRFDPSIKSAHIQEGRRLWYHRLSVDWRDPNPAIAAHRLHSNTKKLGTILNEFGHQKIDVLKADVESAEWKILENLILEDVIEQIGQLVFEVHIHWPGFEVSGNDSTVVRYWYSLLRELELKDFRLFHTYKDLSKPQMFLKKAAFNASSCYTLSWVNTRWQ
;
A
#
# COMPACT_ATOMS: atom_id res chain seq x y z
N MET A 1 -19.62 10.24 -46.83
CA MET A 1 -20.70 10.17 -45.82
C MET A 1 -20.10 10.58 -44.49
N ALA A 2 -20.82 11.33 -43.66
CA ALA A 2 -20.36 11.64 -42.31
C ALA A 2 -20.23 10.33 -41.51
N ALA A 3 -19.28 10.25 -40.58
CA ALA A 3 -19.15 9.10 -39.70
C ALA A 3 -20.39 9.02 -38.78
N PRO A 4 -20.93 7.81 -38.53
CA PRO A 4 -22.11 7.65 -37.68
C PRO A 4 -21.80 8.12 -36.25
N LYS A 5 -22.75 8.80 -35.61
CA LYS A 5 -22.65 9.24 -34.23
C LYS A 5 -23.16 8.15 -33.29
N VAL A 6 -22.31 7.75 -32.34
CA VAL A 6 -22.55 6.59 -31.46
C VAL A 6 -22.79 7.05 -30.03
N ALA A 7 -23.80 6.49 -29.38
CA ALA A 7 -24.02 6.59 -27.94
C ALA A 7 -23.79 5.23 -27.28
N VAL A 8 -22.97 5.17 -26.23
CA VAL A 8 -22.89 4.04 -25.31
C VAL A 8 -23.68 4.41 -24.05
N VAL A 9 -24.69 3.62 -23.69
CA VAL A 9 -25.52 3.87 -22.51
C VAL A 9 -25.07 2.97 -21.36
N GLY A 10 -24.47 3.57 -20.33
CA GLY A 10 -23.91 2.89 -19.17
C GLY A 10 -22.40 3.16 -19.01
N ALA A 11 -21.99 3.51 -17.79
CA ALA A 11 -20.59 3.83 -17.44
C ALA A 11 -19.97 2.82 -16.46
N GLY A 12 -20.51 1.60 -16.40
CA GLY A 12 -19.83 0.48 -15.73
C GLY A 12 -18.68 -0.07 -16.57
N LEU A 13 -18.02 -1.12 -16.05
CA LEU A 13 -16.85 -1.75 -16.67
C LEU A 13 -17.06 -2.04 -18.17
N VAL A 14 -18.18 -2.70 -18.51
CA VAL A 14 -18.53 -3.09 -19.88
C VAL A 14 -18.80 -1.87 -20.76
N GLY A 15 -19.49 -0.85 -20.24
CA GLY A 15 -19.80 0.36 -20.99
C GLY A 15 -18.55 1.14 -21.37
N LEU A 16 -17.68 1.41 -20.40
CA LEU A 16 -16.44 2.14 -20.63
C LEU A 16 -15.45 1.35 -21.49
N SER A 17 -15.29 0.03 -21.28
CA SER A 17 -14.41 -0.79 -22.12
C SER A 17 -14.91 -0.85 -23.56
N THR A 18 -16.23 -0.98 -23.77
CA THR A 18 -16.84 -0.98 -25.11
C THR A 18 -16.63 0.36 -25.81
N ALA A 19 -16.86 1.48 -25.11
CA ALA A 19 -16.59 2.81 -25.63
C ALA A 19 -15.12 2.98 -26.03
N LEU A 20 -14.19 2.44 -25.23
CA LEU A 20 -12.76 2.54 -25.51
C LEU A 20 -12.41 1.76 -26.78
N CYS A 21 -12.88 0.51 -26.88
CA CYS A 21 -12.70 -0.30 -28.09
C CYS A 21 -13.26 0.38 -29.35
N ILE A 22 -14.45 0.99 -29.27
CA ILE A 22 -15.04 1.74 -30.39
C ILE A 22 -14.16 2.96 -30.75
N SER A 23 -13.71 3.72 -29.75
CA SER A 23 -12.88 4.91 -29.98
C SER A 23 -11.52 4.59 -30.60
N GLU A 24 -10.93 3.45 -30.25
CA GLU A 24 -9.63 3.01 -30.77
C GLU A 24 -9.77 2.38 -32.16
N ALA A 25 -10.84 1.62 -32.41
CA ALA A 25 -11.11 1.02 -33.72
C ALA A 25 -11.58 2.05 -34.75
N PHE A 26 -12.31 3.09 -34.32
CA PHE A 26 -12.90 4.11 -35.18
C PHE A 26 -12.63 5.53 -34.67
N PRO A 27 -11.39 6.05 -34.74
CA PRO A 27 -11.03 7.34 -34.14
C PRO A 27 -11.77 8.57 -34.68
N SER A 28 -12.34 8.47 -35.89
CA SER A 28 -13.13 9.55 -36.50
C SER A 28 -14.62 9.49 -36.16
N CYS A 29 -15.06 8.49 -35.41
CA CYS A 29 -16.44 8.27 -35.01
C CYS A 29 -16.81 9.18 -33.82
N PRO A 30 -17.78 10.10 -33.95
CA PRO A 30 -18.25 10.87 -32.81
C PRO A 30 -18.90 9.94 -31.77
N LEU A 31 -18.34 9.89 -30.56
CA LEU A 31 -18.75 8.96 -29.51
C LEU A 31 -19.09 9.72 -28.22
N SER A 32 -20.23 9.35 -27.62
CA SER A 32 -20.63 9.78 -26.28
C SER A 32 -20.90 8.58 -25.39
N VAL A 33 -20.56 8.68 -24.10
CA VAL A 33 -21.03 7.77 -23.05
C VAL A 33 -22.07 8.50 -22.22
N LEU A 34 -23.26 7.93 -22.10
CA LEU A 34 -24.40 8.46 -21.33
C LEU A 34 -24.66 7.54 -20.14
N ALA A 35 -24.66 8.06 -18.91
CA ALA A 35 -24.99 7.25 -17.74
C ALA A 35 -25.59 8.08 -16.60
N GLU A 36 -26.51 7.50 -15.82
CA GLU A 36 -27.04 8.12 -14.60
C GLU A 36 -25.99 8.18 -13.50
N GLN A 37 -25.12 7.16 -13.44
CA GLN A 37 -24.06 7.02 -12.43
C GLN A 37 -22.73 6.66 -13.10
N PHE A 38 -21.67 7.29 -12.61
CA PHE A 38 -20.26 6.97 -12.91
C PHE A 38 -19.58 6.47 -11.62
N SER A 39 -18.30 6.08 -11.70
CA SER A 39 -17.51 5.75 -10.50
C SER A 39 -17.53 6.91 -9.49
N PRO A 40 -17.72 6.66 -8.18
CA PRO A 40 -17.64 5.37 -7.47
C PRO A 40 -19.00 4.66 -7.25
N ASN A 41 -20.02 4.98 -8.05
CA ASN A 41 -21.40 4.56 -7.79
C ASN A 41 -21.93 3.48 -8.75
N THR A 42 -21.06 2.74 -9.42
CA THR A 42 -21.47 1.64 -10.31
C THR A 42 -21.38 0.29 -9.59
N THR A 43 -22.03 -0.75 -10.13
CA THR A 43 -21.82 -2.13 -9.64
C THR A 43 -20.36 -2.58 -9.77
N GLY A 44 -19.62 -2.03 -10.75
CA GLY A 44 -18.20 -2.30 -10.93
C GLY A 44 -17.37 -1.85 -9.72
N ASP A 45 -17.71 -0.73 -9.10
CA ASP A 45 -16.96 -0.18 -7.96
C ASP A 45 -16.99 -1.09 -6.71
N VAL A 46 -17.98 -1.98 -6.62
CA VAL A 46 -18.17 -2.94 -5.51
C VAL A 46 -17.63 -4.34 -5.84
N ALA A 47 -17.20 -4.58 -7.09
CA ALA A 47 -16.74 -5.89 -7.52
C ALA A 47 -15.41 -6.28 -6.83
N ALA A 48 -15.25 -7.56 -6.49
CA ALA A 48 -14.03 -8.07 -5.86
C ALA A 48 -12.79 -8.02 -6.79
N GLY A 49 -13.01 -7.93 -8.11
CA GLY A 49 -11.94 -7.68 -9.09
C GLY A 49 -11.15 -8.92 -9.55
N MET A 50 -11.35 -10.09 -8.95
CA MET A 50 -10.62 -11.30 -9.33
C MET A 50 -11.03 -11.79 -10.72
N LEU A 51 -10.06 -11.98 -11.62
CA LEU A 51 -10.31 -12.48 -12.95
C LEU A 51 -10.34 -14.02 -12.95
N ILE A 52 -11.51 -14.57 -12.64
CA ILE A 52 -11.79 -16.02 -12.65
C ILE A 52 -13.09 -16.23 -13.43
N PRO A 53 -13.08 -16.93 -14.57
CA PRO A 53 -14.28 -17.08 -15.38
C PRO A 53 -15.18 -18.16 -14.79
N HIS A 54 -16.47 -17.82 -14.69
CA HIS A 54 -17.53 -18.77 -14.39
C HIS A 54 -18.05 -19.42 -15.68
N THR A 55 -18.70 -20.57 -15.55
CA THR A 55 -19.40 -21.18 -16.69
C THR A 55 -20.76 -20.51 -16.85
N TYR A 56 -20.98 -19.88 -18.00
CA TYR A 56 -22.25 -19.23 -18.33
C TYR A 56 -23.14 -20.19 -19.14
N PRO A 57 -24.33 -20.56 -18.66
CA PRO A 57 -25.30 -21.29 -19.46
C PRO A 57 -25.69 -20.50 -20.72
N GLY A 58 -25.97 -21.20 -21.83
CA GLY A 58 -26.40 -20.56 -23.08
C GLY A 58 -25.27 -20.05 -23.99
N THR A 59 -24.06 -19.87 -23.47
CA THR A 59 -22.89 -19.48 -24.28
C THR A 59 -21.96 -20.68 -24.49
N PRO A 60 -21.53 -21.00 -25.72
CA PRO A 60 -20.59 -22.10 -25.94
C PRO A 60 -19.25 -21.89 -25.20
N ILE A 61 -18.70 -22.96 -24.61
CA ILE A 61 -17.45 -22.89 -23.81
C ILE A 61 -16.27 -22.30 -24.59
N HIS A 62 -16.13 -22.62 -25.87
CA HIS A 62 -15.05 -22.08 -26.69
C HIS A 62 -15.12 -20.55 -26.85
N VAL A 63 -16.34 -19.97 -26.90
CA VAL A 63 -16.56 -18.53 -26.95
C VAL A 63 -16.22 -17.88 -25.60
N GLN A 64 -16.70 -18.48 -24.50
CA GLN A 64 -16.36 -18.00 -23.15
C GLN A 64 -14.86 -18.00 -22.89
N LYS A 65 -14.19 -19.08 -23.31
CA LYS A 65 -12.73 -19.20 -23.24
C LYS A 65 -12.04 -18.13 -24.07
N GLN A 66 -12.52 -17.84 -25.26
CA GLN A 66 -11.95 -16.83 -26.13
C GLN A 66 -12.04 -15.43 -25.50
N TRP A 67 -13.22 -15.03 -25.01
CA TRP A 67 -13.40 -13.75 -24.32
C TRP A 67 -12.50 -13.63 -23.08
N PHE A 68 -12.40 -14.70 -22.29
CA PHE A 68 -11.50 -14.73 -21.14
C PHE A 68 -10.04 -14.59 -21.55
N LYS A 69 -9.60 -15.31 -22.59
CA LYS A 69 -8.23 -15.26 -23.11
C LYS A 69 -7.85 -13.87 -23.62
N GLU A 70 -8.73 -13.23 -24.37
CA GLU A 70 -8.51 -11.87 -24.89
C GLU A 70 -8.46 -10.85 -23.75
N THR A 71 -9.39 -10.94 -22.78
CA THR A 71 -9.40 -10.09 -21.59
C THR A 71 -8.13 -10.28 -20.75
N PHE A 72 -7.73 -11.53 -20.52
CA PHE A 72 -6.52 -11.85 -19.77
C PHE A 72 -5.28 -11.28 -20.45
N ALA A 73 -5.13 -11.47 -21.77
CA ALA A 73 -3.99 -10.95 -22.51
C ALA A 73 -3.91 -9.41 -22.45
N TYR A 74 -5.04 -8.73 -22.60
CA TYR A 74 -5.13 -7.28 -22.51
C TYR A 74 -4.74 -6.75 -21.12
N LEU A 75 -5.35 -7.29 -20.05
CA LEU A 75 -5.05 -6.88 -18.68
C LEU A 75 -3.62 -7.28 -18.28
N PHE A 76 -3.12 -8.41 -18.76
CA PHE A 76 -1.74 -8.84 -18.54
C PHE A 76 -0.74 -7.84 -19.14
N ALA A 77 -1.01 -7.32 -20.35
CA ALA A 77 -0.20 -6.27 -20.95
C ALA A 77 -0.19 -4.99 -20.10
N ILE A 78 -1.36 -4.57 -19.57
CA ILE A 78 -1.45 -3.41 -18.66
C ILE A 78 -0.63 -3.66 -17.38
N SER A 79 -0.73 -4.85 -16.78
CA SER A 79 -0.01 -5.21 -15.55
C SER A 79 1.51 -5.17 -15.69
N ASN A 80 2.03 -5.32 -16.91
CA ASN A 80 3.45 -5.25 -17.24
C ASN A 80 3.89 -3.87 -17.75
N SER A 81 3.01 -2.87 -17.72
CA SER A 81 3.28 -1.51 -18.18
C SER A 81 3.50 -0.54 -17.01
N ALA A 82 4.00 0.66 -17.30
CA ALA A 82 4.14 1.72 -16.29
C ALA A 82 2.78 2.22 -15.75
N GLU A 83 1.68 1.94 -16.46
CA GLU A 83 0.33 2.35 -16.09
C GLU A 83 -0.36 1.35 -15.15
N ALA A 84 0.27 0.20 -14.84
CA ALA A 84 -0.33 -0.87 -14.04
C ALA A 84 -0.93 -0.38 -12.70
N SER A 85 -0.17 0.46 -11.98
CA SER A 85 -0.59 1.02 -10.71
C SER A 85 -1.72 2.06 -10.85
N GLU A 86 -1.72 2.86 -11.91
CA GLU A 86 -2.78 3.82 -12.16
C GLU A 86 -4.08 3.12 -12.55
N ALA A 87 -3.97 2.07 -13.37
CA ALA A 87 -5.08 1.25 -13.82
C ALA A 87 -5.59 0.26 -12.75
N GLY A 88 -4.87 0.08 -11.64
CA GLY A 88 -5.24 -0.88 -10.58
C GLY A 88 -5.21 -2.34 -11.03
N ILE A 89 -4.32 -2.70 -11.97
CA ILE A 89 -4.21 -4.07 -12.50
C ILE A 89 -2.96 -4.74 -11.97
N HIS A 90 -3.13 -5.83 -11.23
CA HIS A 90 -2.02 -6.53 -10.57
C HIS A 90 -2.12 -8.05 -10.71
N LEU A 91 -0.97 -8.72 -10.78
CA LEU A 91 -0.90 -10.18 -10.67
C LEU A 91 -1.12 -10.62 -9.23
N VAL A 92 -1.92 -11.67 -9.05
CA VAL A 92 -2.23 -12.27 -7.76
C VAL A 92 -2.11 -13.78 -7.86
N SER A 93 -1.36 -14.38 -6.94
CA SER A 93 -1.25 -15.82 -6.80
C SER A 93 -2.12 -16.30 -5.65
N GLY A 94 -2.78 -17.43 -5.82
CA GLY A 94 -3.65 -17.96 -4.77
C GLY A 94 -4.10 -19.38 -5.01
N TRP A 95 -5.06 -19.79 -4.18
CA TRP A 95 -5.67 -21.11 -4.21
C TRP A 95 -7.18 -21.01 -4.40
N GLN A 96 -7.72 -21.87 -5.26
CA GLN A 96 -9.15 -22.15 -5.30
C GLN A 96 -9.38 -23.51 -4.63
N VAL A 97 -10.07 -23.52 -3.50
CA VAL A 97 -10.23 -24.73 -2.65
C VAL A 97 -11.67 -25.26 -2.68
N PHE A 98 -11.81 -26.58 -2.60
CA PHE A 98 -13.09 -27.28 -2.69
C PHE A 98 -13.25 -28.32 -1.58
N LYS A 99 -14.46 -28.43 -1.03
CA LYS A 99 -14.82 -29.46 -0.04
C LYS A 99 -15.02 -30.82 -0.69
N THR A 100 -15.58 -30.83 -1.89
CA THR A 100 -15.83 -32.00 -2.74
C THR A 100 -15.05 -31.85 -4.04
N PRO A 101 -14.73 -32.95 -4.76
CA PRO A 101 -14.02 -32.84 -6.03
C PRO A 101 -14.86 -31.99 -7.00
N PRO A 102 -14.24 -31.01 -7.69
CA PRO A 102 -14.94 -30.24 -8.72
C PRO A 102 -15.38 -31.17 -9.87
N LYS A 103 -16.46 -30.80 -10.57
CA LYS A 103 -17.00 -31.58 -11.68
C LYS A 103 -15.96 -31.79 -12.79
N ASP A 104 -15.17 -30.74 -13.06
CA ASP A 104 -14.05 -30.76 -13.97
C ASP A 104 -12.77 -30.51 -13.14
N GLU A 105 -11.88 -31.51 -13.07
CA GLU A 105 -10.59 -31.38 -12.37
C GLU A 105 -9.68 -30.35 -13.06
N VAL A 106 -9.83 -30.19 -14.38
CA VAL A 106 -9.12 -29.20 -15.17
C VAL A 106 -10.15 -28.27 -15.81
N PRO A 107 -10.34 -27.05 -15.28
CA PRO A 107 -11.33 -26.13 -15.82
C PRO A 107 -10.92 -25.63 -17.22
N PHE A 108 -11.89 -25.26 -18.06
CA PHE A 108 -11.66 -24.90 -19.47
C PHE A 108 -10.67 -23.74 -19.71
N TRP A 109 -10.39 -22.96 -18.66
CA TRP A 109 -9.54 -21.77 -18.64
C TRP A 109 -8.16 -22.00 -18.01
N SER A 110 -7.85 -23.22 -17.57
CA SER A 110 -6.60 -23.54 -16.84
C SER A 110 -5.33 -23.22 -17.61
N ASP A 111 -5.37 -23.31 -18.94
CA ASP A 111 -4.25 -23.04 -19.85
C ASP A 111 -4.08 -21.55 -20.22
N VAL A 112 -5.01 -20.70 -19.79
CA VAL A 112 -4.94 -19.25 -20.00
C VAL A 112 -4.30 -18.55 -18.79
N VAL A 113 -4.60 -19.00 -17.58
CA VAL A 113 -3.97 -18.47 -16.35
C VAL A 113 -2.54 -18.97 -16.19
N LEU A 114 -1.77 -18.33 -15.31
CA LEU A 114 -0.35 -18.63 -15.14
C LEU A 114 -0.16 -19.74 -14.10
N GLY A 115 0.59 -20.77 -14.48
CA GLY A 115 1.05 -21.80 -13.54
C GLY A 115 -0.05 -22.64 -12.89
N PHE A 116 -1.16 -22.90 -13.60
CA PHE A 116 -2.22 -23.75 -13.08
C PHE A 116 -1.72 -25.15 -12.74
N ARG A 117 -2.05 -25.61 -11.53
CA ARG A 117 -1.79 -26.97 -11.08
C ARG A 117 -2.73 -27.38 -9.94
N PRO A 118 -2.89 -28.68 -9.67
CA PRO A 118 -3.42 -29.15 -8.40
C PRO A 118 -2.57 -28.70 -7.20
N MET A 119 -3.21 -28.51 -6.05
CA MET A 119 -2.52 -28.25 -4.80
C MET A 119 -1.80 -29.51 -4.30
N SER A 120 -0.62 -29.31 -3.72
CA SER A 120 0.10 -30.37 -3.00
C SER A 120 -0.58 -30.68 -1.66
N ALA A 121 -0.25 -31.85 -1.08
CA ALA A 121 -0.75 -32.23 0.25
C ALA A 121 -0.39 -31.20 1.33
N ALA A 122 0.82 -30.62 1.29
CA ALA A 122 1.26 -29.59 2.25
C ALA A 122 0.48 -28.28 2.10
N GLU A 123 0.08 -27.90 0.89
CA GLU A 123 -0.78 -26.73 0.67
C GLU A 123 -2.21 -26.99 1.13
N LEU A 124 -2.77 -28.18 0.88
CA LEU A 124 -4.11 -28.56 1.33
C LEU A 124 -4.22 -28.62 2.87
N GLN A 125 -3.14 -28.98 3.57
CA GLN A 125 -3.10 -28.96 5.04
C GLN A 125 -3.37 -27.57 5.64
N LYS A 126 -3.15 -26.48 4.88
CA LYS A 126 -3.51 -25.12 5.30
C LYS A 126 -5.03 -24.90 5.38
N PHE A 127 -5.81 -25.76 4.71
CA PHE A 127 -7.26 -25.66 4.60
C PHE A 127 -7.93 -26.94 5.11
N PRO A 128 -7.98 -27.19 6.43
CA PRO A 128 -8.32 -28.50 7.01
C PRO A 128 -9.72 -29.02 6.66
N GLN A 129 -10.65 -28.12 6.31
CA GLN A 129 -12.01 -28.45 5.88
C GLN A 129 -12.16 -28.71 4.37
N HIS A 130 -11.08 -28.51 3.60
CA HIS A 130 -11.05 -28.70 2.16
C HIS A 130 -10.21 -29.93 1.83
N ARG A 131 -10.53 -30.56 0.71
CA ARG A 131 -9.96 -31.86 0.30
C ARG A 131 -9.38 -31.79 -1.11
N TRP A 132 -9.79 -30.80 -1.90
CA TRP A 132 -9.27 -30.53 -3.24
C TRP A 132 -8.94 -29.04 -3.37
N GLY A 133 -8.07 -28.73 -4.33
CA GLY A 133 -7.83 -27.35 -4.71
C GLY A 133 -6.83 -27.21 -5.85
N HIS A 134 -6.88 -26.04 -6.47
CA HIS A 134 -5.99 -25.63 -7.55
C HIS A 134 -5.15 -24.44 -7.08
N ALA A 135 -3.90 -24.39 -7.50
CA ALA A 135 -3.01 -23.24 -7.33
C ALA A 135 -2.74 -22.63 -8.71
N PHE A 136 -2.84 -21.31 -8.81
CA PHE A 136 -2.53 -20.57 -10.04
C PHE A 136 -2.31 -19.09 -9.73
N THR A 137 -1.74 -18.37 -10.69
CA THR A 137 -1.61 -16.92 -10.70
C THR A 137 -2.56 -16.34 -11.75
N THR A 138 -3.38 -15.38 -11.35
CA THR A 138 -4.31 -14.65 -12.22
C THR A 138 -4.13 -13.14 -12.04
N LEU A 139 -5.01 -12.35 -12.65
CA LEU A 139 -5.06 -10.90 -12.49
C LEU A 139 -6.19 -10.49 -11.54
N LYS A 140 -5.94 -9.42 -10.79
CA LYS A 140 -6.94 -8.66 -10.05
C LYS A 140 -7.04 -7.28 -10.66
N CYS A 141 -8.28 -6.89 -10.94
CA CYS A 141 -8.64 -5.56 -11.39
C CYS A 141 -9.30 -4.82 -10.23
N ASP A 142 -8.60 -3.84 -9.67
CA ASP A 142 -9.20 -2.88 -8.75
C ASP A 142 -10.13 -1.97 -9.54
N CYS A 143 -11.42 -2.29 -9.49
CA CYS A 143 -12.40 -1.69 -10.39
C CYS A 143 -12.51 -0.17 -10.26
N PRO A 144 -12.51 0.47 -9.07
CA PRO A 144 -12.60 1.94 -9.02
C PRO A 144 -11.41 2.64 -9.70
N PRO A 145 -10.13 2.33 -9.41
CA PRO A 145 -9.01 2.85 -10.18
C PRO A 145 -9.12 2.56 -11.69
N TYR A 146 -9.51 1.34 -12.06
CA TYR A 146 -9.61 0.96 -13.46
C TYR A 146 -10.70 1.71 -14.24
N LEU A 147 -11.86 1.96 -13.61
CA LEU A 147 -12.93 2.78 -14.19
C LEU A 147 -12.45 4.22 -14.42
N LEU A 148 -11.79 4.82 -13.44
CA LEU A 148 -11.22 6.17 -13.58
C LEU A 148 -10.14 6.23 -14.68
N TRP A 149 -9.32 5.19 -14.80
CA TRP A 149 -8.32 5.06 -15.86
C TRP A 149 -8.97 4.96 -17.26
N LEU A 150 -10.04 4.17 -17.41
CA LEU A 150 -10.80 4.09 -18.66
C LEU A 150 -11.42 5.43 -19.03
N GLU A 151 -12.05 6.11 -18.07
CA GLU A 151 -12.63 7.43 -18.31
C GLU A 151 -11.57 8.47 -18.73
N LYS A 152 -10.37 8.44 -18.11
CA LYS A 152 -9.25 9.31 -18.47
C LYS A 152 -8.83 9.07 -19.93
N ARG A 153 -8.69 7.81 -20.36
CA ARG A 153 -8.37 7.46 -21.75
C ARG A 153 -9.45 7.88 -22.74
N LEU A 154 -10.71 7.66 -22.39
CA LEU A 154 -11.85 8.08 -23.22
C LEU A 154 -11.86 9.60 -23.43
N ARG A 155 -11.66 10.38 -22.36
CA ARG A 155 -11.55 11.84 -22.46
C ARG A 155 -10.36 12.26 -23.33
N ALA A 156 -9.22 11.58 -23.21
CA ALA A 156 -8.04 11.84 -24.05
C ALA A 156 -8.32 11.54 -25.54
N ASN A 157 -9.17 10.55 -25.83
CA ASN A 157 -9.64 10.24 -27.18
C ASN A 157 -10.76 11.17 -27.67
N GLY A 158 -11.12 12.21 -26.90
CA GLY A 158 -12.17 13.17 -27.27
C GLY A 158 -13.60 12.67 -27.07
N VAL A 159 -13.79 11.55 -26.36
CA VAL A 159 -15.12 10.99 -26.08
C VAL A 159 -15.83 11.84 -25.02
N GLN A 160 -17.10 12.15 -25.26
CA GLN A 160 -17.91 12.94 -24.33
C GLN A 160 -18.55 12.03 -23.29
N LEU A 161 -18.18 12.21 -22.01
CA LEU A 161 -18.84 11.52 -20.89
C LEU A 161 -19.90 12.44 -20.31
N ARG A 162 -21.19 12.05 -20.40
CA ARG A 162 -22.32 12.87 -19.95
C ARG A 162 -23.11 12.14 -18.87
N THR A 163 -23.33 12.81 -17.76
CA THR A 163 -24.25 12.35 -16.71
C THR A 163 -25.69 12.64 -17.15
N SER A 164 -26.43 11.59 -17.51
CA SER A 164 -27.83 11.68 -17.93
C SER A 164 -28.54 10.35 -17.70
N LYS A 165 -29.81 10.43 -17.26
CA LYS A 165 -30.67 9.26 -17.16
C LYS A 165 -31.41 9.05 -18.47
N VAL A 166 -31.21 7.90 -19.09
CA VAL A 166 -31.95 7.49 -20.30
C VAL A 166 -33.17 6.69 -19.85
N ALA A 167 -34.37 7.23 -20.09
CA ALA A 167 -35.62 6.58 -19.68
C ALA A 167 -36.17 5.67 -20.79
N ASP A 168 -35.91 6.00 -22.04
CA ASP A 168 -36.25 5.21 -23.23
C ASP A 168 -35.12 5.39 -24.26
N LEU A 169 -34.67 4.31 -24.90
CA LEU A 169 -33.63 4.39 -25.94
C LEU A 169 -34.07 5.25 -27.13
N TRP A 170 -35.38 5.36 -27.40
CA TRP A 170 -35.89 6.19 -28.47
C TRP A 170 -35.61 7.67 -28.27
N GLU A 171 -35.42 8.17 -27.05
CA GLU A 171 -35.09 9.60 -26.85
C GLU A 171 -33.76 10.00 -27.53
N LEU A 172 -32.89 9.03 -27.78
CA LEU A 172 -31.58 9.22 -28.42
C LEU A 172 -31.65 9.22 -29.95
N HIS A 173 -32.78 8.83 -30.55
CA HIS A 173 -32.92 8.61 -32.00
C HIS A 173 -32.62 9.86 -32.84
N SER A 174 -32.81 11.06 -32.25
CA SER A 174 -32.66 12.33 -32.94
C SER A 174 -31.22 12.84 -32.95
N GLU A 175 -30.38 12.35 -32.02
CA GLU A 175 -29.00 12.81 -31.83
C GLU A 175 -27.97 11.76 -32.25
N TYR A 176 -28.31 10.47 -32.22
CA TYR A 176 -27.37 9.36 -32.43
C TYR A 176 -27.88 8.38 -33.50
N ASP A 177 -26.96 7.89 -34.33
CA ASP A 177 -27.23 6.90 -35.38
C ASP A 177 -27.18 5.47 -34.83
N VAL A 178 -26.35 5.23 -33.81
CA VAL A 178 -26.16 3.91 -33.18
C VAL A 178 -26.18 4.06 -31.67
N VAL A 179 -26.94 3.19 -31.01
CA VAL A 179 -26.99 3.08 -29.56
C VAL A 179 -26.47 1.71 -29.12
N VAL A 180 -25.48 1.72 -28.22
CA VAL A 180 -24.90 0.53 -27.61
C VAL A 180 -25.39 0.45 -26.17
N ASN A 181 -26.26 -0.51 -25.88
CA ASN A 181 -26.86 -0.68 -24.56
C ASN A 181 -25.95 -1.48 -23.61
N CYS A 182 -25.34 -0.79 -22.65
CA CYS A 182 -24.46 -1.35 -21.62
C CYS A 182 -25.00 -1.08 -20.21
N THR A 183 -26.33 -1.04 -20.04
CA THR A 183 -26.99 -0.63 -18.77
C THR A 183 -27.01 -1.69 -17.66
N GLY A 184 -26.40 -2.85 -17.89
CA GLY A 184 -26.33 -3.93 -16.91
C GLY A 184 -27.72 -4.32 -16.41
N VAL A 185 -27.89 -4.45 -15.08
CA VAL A 185 -29.19 -4.78 -14.47
C VAL A 185 -30.31 -3.78 -14.79
N GLY A 186 -29.96 -2.53 -15.16
CA GLY A 186 -30.92 -1.53 -15.61
C GLY A 186 -31.64 -1.89 -16.92
N ALA A 187 -31.10 -2.81 -17.71
CA ALA A 187 -31.71 -3.27 -18.96
C ALA A 187 -33.10 -3.90 -18.75
N GLN A 188 -33.34 -4.51 -17.58
CA GLN A 188 -34.66 -5.04 -17.22
C GLN A 188 -35.73 -3.95 -17.31
N GLN A 189 -35.44 -2.75 -16.79
CA GLN A 189 -36.37 -1.63 -16.82
C GLN A 189 -36.36 -0.91 -18.19
N LEU A 190 -35.19 -0.71 -18.78
CA LEU A 190 -35.02 0.13 -19.96
C LEU A 190 -35.51 -0.54 -21.26
N VAL A 191 -35.26 -1.85 -21.43
CA VAL A 191 -35.63 -2.59 -22.64
C VAL A 191 -36.57 -3.77 -22.37
N GLY A 192 -37.04 -3.93 -21.13
CA GLY A 192 -38.01 -4.97 -20.76
C GLY A 192 -37.43 -6.38 -20.70
N ASP A 193 -36.12 -6.54 -20.51
CA ASP A 193 -35.48 -7.85 -20.41
C ASP A 193 -35.83 -8.54 -19.08
N ARG A 194 -36.82 -9.43 -19.12
CA ARG A 194 -37.33 -10.17 -17.96
C ARG A 194 -36.49 -11.38 -17.58
N GLU A 195 -35.56 -11.81 -18.42
CA GLU A 195 -34.64 -12.91 -18.10
C GLU A 195 -33.52 -12.44 -17.16
N LEU A 196 -33.23 -11.14 -17.16
CA LEU A 196 -32.24 -10.52 -16.29
C LEU A 196 -32.79 -10.30 -14.87
N LEU A 197 -32.13 -10.92 -13.89
CA LEU A 197 -32.51 -10.84 -12.47
C LEU A 197 -31.30 -10.41 -11.61
N PRO A 198 -31.51 -9.56 -10.57
CA PRO A 198 -30.44 -9.15 -9.68
C PRO A 198 -30.05 -10.29 -8.72
N THR A 199 -28.75 -10.64 -8.68
CA THR A 199 -28.18 -11.50 -7.63
C THR A 199 -27.39 -10.65 -6.64
N ARG A 200 -27.88 -10.52 -5.41
CA ARG A 200 -27.26 -9.67 -4.39
C ARG A 200 -25.99 -10.32 -3.83
N GLY A 201 -24.85 -9.67 -4.05
CA GLY A 201 -23.59 -9.94 -3.34
C GLY A 201 -23.32 -8.91 -2.25
N GLN A 202 -22.69 -9.32 -1.15
CA GLN A 202 -22.23 -8.42 -0.10
C GLN A 202 -20.77 -8.74 0.22
N VAL A 203 -19.92 -7.71 0.25
CA VAL A 203 -18.48 -7.82 0.51
C VAL A 203 -18.16 -7.00 1.75
N LEU A 204 -17.21 -7.49 2.56
CA LEU A 204 -16.63 -6.74 3.66
C LEU A 204 -15.21 -6.33 3.26
N GLN A 205 -14.97 -5.03 3.13
CA GLN A 205 -13.65 -4.48 2.92
C GLN A 205 -12.97 -4.31 4.27
N ALA A 206 -11.82 -4.96 4.46
CA ALA A 206 -11.01 -4.84 5.67
C ALA A 206 -9.61 -4.37 5.31
N VAL A 207 -9.03 -3.54 6.17
CA VAL A 207 -7.61 -3.15 6.08
C VAL A 207 -6.75 -4.32 6.56
N ARG A 208 -5.54 -4.48 6.01
CA ARG A 208 -4.55 -5.44 6.52
C ARG A 208 -4.34 -5.15 8.00
N TRP A 209 -4.66 -6.12 8.86
CA TRP A 209 -4.67 -5.94 10.32
C TRP A 209 -3.56 -6.71 11.03
N HIS A 210 -2.70 -7.42 10.29
CA HIS A 210 -1.53 -8.11 10.85
C HIS A 210 -0.39 -8.23 9.82
N ILE A 211 0.82 -8.40 10.35
CA ILE A 211 2.04 -8.68 9.59
C ILE A 211 2.16 -10.19 9.36
N ASP A 212 2.44 -10.57 8.12
CA ASP A 212 2.74 -11.96 7.77
C ASP A 212 4.15 -12.32 8.25
N LEU A 213 4.23 -13.19 9.26
CA LEU A 213 5.52 -13.56 9.86
C LEU A 213 6.37 -14.37 8.89
N GLN A 214 7.61 -13.92 8.66
CA GLN A 214 8.64 -14.64 7.90
C GLN A 214 8.79 -16.09 8.40
N PRO A 215 9.15 -17.08 7.59
CA PRO A 215 9.40 -18.44 8.08
C PRO A 215 10.40 -18.48 9.25
N TRP A 216 10.32 -19.52 10.08
CA TRP A 216 11.30 -19.75 11.14
C TRP A 216 12.72 -19.84 10.58
N ALA A 217 13.71 -19.29 11.30
CA ALA A 217 15.12 -19.31 10.92
C ALA A 217 15.74 -20.73 10.91
N SER A 218 15.06 -21.71 11.48
CA SER A 218 15.46 -23.12 11.54
C SER A 218 14.22 -24.04 11.40
N PRO A 219 14.38 -25.35 11.11
CA PRO A 219 13.25 -26.28 10.98
C PRO A 219 12.31 -26.33 12.19
N THR A 220 12.86 -26.07 13.38
CA THR A 220 12.10 -25.92 14.63
C THR A 220 12.29 -24.50 15.19
N PRO A 221 11.30 -23.94 15.91
CA PRO A 221 11.43 -22.62 16.56
C PRO A 221 12.63 -22.58 17.51
N SER A 222 13.49 -21.57 17.38
CA SER A 222 14.69 -21.42 18.21
C SER A 222 15.08 -19.97 18.37
N LEU A 223 15.23 -19.52 19.61
CA LEU A 223 15.67 -18.16 19.92
C LEU A 223 17.06 -17.87 19.34
N THR A 224 17.98 -18.83 19.41
CA THR A 224 19.36 -18.65 18.92
C THR A 224 19.39 -18.36 17.42
N PHE A 225 18.67 -19.14 16.61
CA PHE A 225 18.65 -18.93 15.16
C PHE A 225 17.92 -17.63 14.78
N GLU A 226 16.81 -17.31 15.46
CA GLU A 226 16.11 -16.04 15.25
C GLU A 226 16.96 -14.83 15.63
N ALA A 227 17.62 -14.87 16.80
CA ALA A 227 18.49 -13.81 17.28
C ALA A 227 19.68 -13.59 16.35
N LEU A 228 20.36 -14.66 15.90
CA LEU A 228 21.47 -14.54 14.97
C LEU A 228 21.03 -13.96 13.61
N ARG A 229 19.88 -14.40 13.08
CA ARG A 229 19.32 -13.87 11.83
C ARG A 229 19.00 -12.38 11.96
N PHE A 230 18.32 -11.99 13.04
CA PHE A 230 17.95 -10.61 13.31
C PHE A 230 19.17 -9.71 13.57
N LEU A 231 20.12 -10.14 14.41
CA LEU A 231 21.33 -9.37 14.71
C LEU A 231 22.22 -9.20 13.49
N LYS A 232 22.34 -10.25 12.66
CA LYS A 232 23.03 -10.16 11.36
C LYS A 232 22.39 -9.11 10.48
N TYR A 233 21.05 -9.10 10.43
CA TYR A 233 20.31 -8.11 9.65
C TYR A 233 20.63 -6.68 10.07
N ILE A 234 20.40 -6.35 11.35
CA ILE A 234 20.56 -4.97 11.82
C ILE A 234 22.02 -4.51 11.88
N SER A 235 22.99 -5.44 11.81
CA SER A 235 24.42 -5.14 11.84
C SER A 235 25.06 -5.11 10.44
N THR A 236 24.30 -5.40 9.38
CA THR A 236 24.82 -5.46 8.00
C THR A 236 24.15 -4.39 7.14
N SER A 237 24.94 -3.41 6.69
CA SER A 237 24.46 -2.45 5.70
C SER A 237 24.14 -3.16 4.38
N GLN A 238 23.00 -2.81 3.80
CA GLN A 238 22.46 -3.38 2.56
C GLN A 238 22.79 -2.51 1.35
N ILE A 239 23.04 -1.21 1.56
CA ILE A 239 23.36 -0.26 0.51
C ILE A 239 24.39 0.76 1.02
N SER A 240 25.32 1.16 0.17
CA SER A 240 26.27 2.22 0.52
C SER A 240 25.59 3.58 0.57
N CYS A 241 26.02 4.43 1.48
CA CYS A 241 25.79 5.87 1.42
C CYS A 241 27.14 6.56 1.58
N GLU A 242 27.59 7.28 0.56
CA GLU A 242 28.91 7.91 0.55
C GLU A 242 28.91 9.21 1.35
N ARG A 243 27.80 9.94 1.31
CA ARG A 243 27.62 11.22 2.01
C ARG A 243 26.63 11.06 3.15
N MET A 244 27.15 10.81 4.35
CA MET A 244 26.35 10.71 5.58
C MET A 244 26.52 11.96 6.43
N ASN A 245 25.42 12.46 6.99
CA ASN A 245 25.36 13.63 7.89
C ASN A 245 25.68 14.98 7.24
N LEU A 246 25.13 16.05 7.81
CA LEU A 246 25.36 17.43 7.33
C LEU A 246 26.73 18.00 7.74
N SER A 247 27.40 17.39 8.74
CA SER A 247 28.73 17.81 9.19
C SER A 247 29.84 17.60 8.15
N SER A 248 29.59 16.81 7.10
CA SER A 248 30.52 16.69 5.96
C SER A 248 30.46 17.88 4.99
N LEU A 249 29.55 18.86 5.19
CA LEU A 249 29.38 20.04 4.33
C LEU A 249 29.84 21.36 4.97
N GLY A 250 30.22 21.35 6.26
CA GLY A 250 30.73 22.51 6.98
C GLY A 250 31.53 22.05 8.19
N GLY A 251 32.82 22.41 8.22
CA GLY A 251 33.76 21.95 9.22
C GLY A 251 33.44 22.49 10.62
N ASP A 252 32.78 21.67 11.42
CA ASP A 252 32.97 21.61 12.87
C ASP A 252 32.62 20.18 13.31
N ALA A 253 33.67 19.39 13.58
CA ALA A 253 33.55 18.05 14.10
C ALA A 253 33.38 18.11 15.63
N GLU A 254 32.19 18.49 16.10
CA GLU A 254 31.81 18.21 17.48
C GLU A 254 31.40 16.74 17.59
N THR A 255 32.09 16.04 18.50
CA THR A 255 31.85 14.65 18.86
C THR A 255 30.44 14.47 19.42
N THR A 256 29.47 14.15 18.56
CA THR A 256 28.13 13.76 18.99
C THR A 256 28.18 12.38 19.65
N LYS A 257 27.55 12.24 20.82
CA LYS A 257 27.49 10.99 21.60
C LYS A 257 26.69 9.86 20.91
N LYS A 258 25.90 10.18 19.87
CA LYS A 258 25.06 9.23 19.11
C LYS A 258 24.72 9.82 17.72
N PRO A 259 25.18 9.24 16.60
CA PRO A 259 24.98 9.85 15.29
C PRO A 259 23.61 9.49 14.68
N TRP A 260 22.71 10.47 14.62
CA TRP A 260 21.47 10.41 13.83
C TRP A 260 21.77 10.56 12.34
N SER A 261 22.06 9.44 11.66
CA SER A 261 22.58 9.47 10.29
C SER A 261 21.48 9.48 9.22
N VAL A 262 21.56 10.46 8.31
CA VAL A 262 20.78 10.57 7.08
C VAL A 262 21.68 10.47 5.84
N CYS A 263 21.16 9.91 4.75
CA CYS A 263 21.89 9.78 3.49
C CYS A 263 21.68 10.98 2.58
N LEU A 264 22.77 11.60 2.13
CA LEU A 264 22.80 12.79 1.29
C LEU A 264 23.31 12.51 -0.13
N ASP A 265 23.45 11.25 -0.52
CA ASP A 265 23.73 10.88 -1.90
C ASP A 265 22.63 11.42 -2.81
N GLU A 266 23.01 12.04 -3.93
CA GLU A 266 22.07 12.73 -4.84
C GLU A 266 20.97 11.80 -5.38
N ARG A 267 21.30 10.52 -5.56
CA ARG A 267 20.38 9.46 -6.03
C ARG A 267 19.17 9.20 -5.13
N PHE A 268 19.17 9.68 -3.88
CA PHE A 268 18.06 9.50 -2.94
C PHE A 268 17.29 10.80 -2.64
N GLY A 269 17.57 11.89 -3.36
CA GLY A 269 16.73 13.09 -3.38
C GLY A 269 16.83 14.05 -2.18
N LEU A 270 17.18 13.58 -0.97
CA LEU A 270 17.14 14.39 0.25
C LEU A 270 17.98 15.69 0.14
N ILE A 271 19.20 15.60 -0.39
CA ILE A 271 20.07 16.78 -0.54
C ILE A 271 19.46 17.84 -1.47
N HIS A 272 18.73 17.42 -2.52
CA HIS A 272 18.04 18.34 -3.43
C HIS A 272 16.87 19.02 -2.72
N ARG A 273 16.08 18.28 -1.93
CA ARG A 273 14.98 18.79 -1.11
C ARG A 273 15.45 19.80 -0.06
N ILE A 274 16.61 19.55 0.56
CA ILE A 274 17.25 20.47 1.49
C ILE A 274 17.62 21.78 0.77
N ARG A 275 18.36 21.69 -0.34
CA ARG A 275 18.81 22.85 -1.12
C ARG A 275 17.64 23.68 -1.67
N SER A 276 16.57 23.03 -2.11
CA SER A 276 15.36 23.70 -2.59
C SER A 276 14.43 24.20 -1.48
N LYS A 277 14.79 23.96 -0.20
CA LYS A 277 14.01 24.34 0.99
C LYS A 277 12.62 23.68 1.05
N GLN A 278 12.47 22.53 0.40
CA GLN A 278 11.26 21.69 0.38
C GLN A 278 11.40 20.43 1.24
N CYS A 279 12.52 20.26 1.93
CA CYS A 279 12.73 19.14 2.85
C CYS A 279 11.78 19.23 4.04
N ARG A 280 11.13 18.12 4.39
CA ARG A 280 10.32 17.98 5.60
C ARG A 280 10.83 16.84 6.48
N LEU A 281 11.02 17.14 7.76
CA LEU A 281 11.50 16.19 8.76
C LEU A 281 10.51 16.09 9.92
N TYR A 282 10.15 14.87 10.28
CA TYR A 282 9.37 14.57 11.47
C TYR A 282 10.26 13.87 12.49
N SER A 283 10.31 14.39 13.72
CA SER A 283 11.06 13.81 14.84
C SER A 283 10.12 13.43 15.97
N LEU A 284 10.13 12.15 16.32
CA LEU A 284 9.35 11.57 17.41
C LEU A 284 10.31 11.32 18.57
N GLY A 285 10.04 11.92 19.73
CA GLY A 285 10.93 11.85 20.88
C GLY A 285 10.18 11.99 22.19
N LEU A 286 10.59 11.24 23.22
CA LEU A 286 10.09 11.40 24.57
C LEU A 286 11.10 12.20 25.42
N GLY A 287 10.94 13.52 25.44
CA GLY A 287 11.51 14.39 26.50
C GLY A 287 13.04 14.41 26.63
N ASN A 288 13.80 14.10 25.58
CA ASN A 288 15.25 14.24 25.61
C ASN A 288 15.65 15.70 25.27
N ASP A 289 16.57 16.27 26.05
CA ASP A 289 17.09 17.63 25.88
C ASP A 289 18.01 17.75 24.66
N ASP A 290 18.47 16.63 24.09
CA ASP A 290 19.28 16.62 22.87
C ASP A 290 18.40 16.83 21.62
N ASN A 291 18.39 18.05 21.11
CA ASN A 291 17.71 18.46 19.88
C ASN A 291 18.69 18.87 18.76
N GLN A 292 19.98 18.52 18.88
CA GLN A 292 21.01 19.00 17.96
C GLN A 292 20.76 18.57 16.52
N PHE A 293 20.24 17.35 16.32
CA PHE A 293 19.89 16.84 15.00
C PHE A 293 18.77 17.66 14.34
N GLU A 294 17.68 17.88 15.07
CA GLU A 294 16.53 18.67 14.62
C GLU A 294 16.94 20.12 14.30
N VAL A 295 17.74 20.73 15.17
CA VAL A 295 18.28 22.09 14.98
C VAL A 295 19.18 22.15 13.74
N SER A 296 20.06 21.16 13.53
CA SER A 296 20.95 21.09 12.37
C SER A 296 20.19 20.96 11.05
N MET A 297 19.17 20.11 11.01
CA MET A 297 18.30 19.94 9.83
C MET A 297 17.49 21.21 9.53
N ALA A 298 16.97 21.89 10.57
CA ALA A 298 16.27 23.17 10.42
C ALA A 298 17.18 24.27 9.88
N LYS A 299 18.41 24.38 10.41
CA LYS A 299 19.44 25.34 9.93
C LYS A 299 19.83 25.07 8.48
N SER A 300 19.83 23.81 8.06
CA SER A 300 20.18 23.40 6.69
C SER A 300 19.06 23.62 5.68
N GLY A 301 17.84 23.89 6.13
CA GLY A 301 16.72 24.30 5.27
C GLY A 301 15.50 23.39 5.31
N CYS A 302 15.49 22.32 6.11
CA CYS A 302 14.30 21.50 6.29
C CYS A 302 13.25 22.22 7.15
N GLU A 303 11.98 22.01 6.84
CA GLU A 303 10.87 22.22 7.77
C GLU A 303 10.82 21.04 8.74
N VAL A 304 11.07 21.29 10.02
CA VAL A 304 11.23 20.28 11.06
C VAL A 304 10.06 20.35 12.02
N HIS A 305 9.37 19.23 12.20
CA HIS A 305 8.29 19.05 13.17
C HIS A 305 8.72 18.05 14.23
N ARG A 306 8.88 18.51 15.47
CA ARG A 306 9.18 17.69 16.64
C ARG A 306 7.90 17.45 17.43
N PHE A 307 7.59 16.19 17.68
CA PHE A 307 6.43 15.74 18.43
C PHE A 307 6.88 15.35 19.83
N ASP A 308 6.58 16.21 20.80
CA ASP A 308 7.05 16.10 22.17
C ASP A 308 5.88 16.39 23.14
N PRO A 309 5.31 15.37 23.80
CA PRO A 309 4.15 15.57 24.67
C PRO A 309 4.49 16.35 25.96
N SER A 310 5.77 16.54 26.29
CA SER A 310 6.21 17.18 27.54
C SER A 310 6.14 18.71 27.50
N ILE A 311 6.04 19.33 26.32
CA ILE A 311 5.99 20.79 26.19
C ILE A 311 4.67 21.34 26.77
N LYS A 312 4.68 22.60 27.22
CA LYS A 312 3.50 23.21 27.87
C LYS A 312 2.44 23.68 26.86
N SER A 313 2.87 24.36 25.79
CA SER A 313 2.00 24.94 24.76
C SER A 313 1.65 23.92 23.68
N ALA A 314 0.48 24.03 23.05
CA ALA A 314 0.07 23.11 21.97
C ALA A 314 1.07 23.10 20.80
N HIS A 315 1.52 24.29 20.40
CA HIS A 315 2.52 24.50 19.36
C HIS A 315 3.52 25.57 19.81
N ILE A 316 4.81 25.34 19.55
CA ILE A 316 5.88 26.31 19.75
C ILE A 316 6.68 26.37 18.45
N GLN A 317 6.87 27.55 17.89
CA GLN A 317 7.77 27.74 16.75
C GLN A 317 9.07 28.34 17.27
N GLU A 318 10.18 27.67 16.97
CA GLU A 318 11.52 28.16 17.26
C GLU A 318 12.22 28.53 15.95
N GLY A 319 12.58 29.80 15.80
CA GLY A 319 13.07 30.32 14.51
C GLY A 319 12.02 30.21 13.39
N ARG A 320 12.46 29.96 12.16
CA ARG A 320 11.57 29.95 10.98
C ARG A 320 11.11 28.56 10.53
N ARG A 321 11.78 27.50 10.98
CA ARG A 321 11.66 26.15 10.39
C ARG A 321 11.59 25.02 11.41
N LEU A 322 11.60 25.30 12.71
CA LEU A 322 11.49 24.29 13.74
C LEU A 322 10.20 24.48 14.52
N TRP A 323 9.36 23.46 14.50
CA TRP A 323 8.07 23.43 15.18
C TRP A 323 8.09 22.34 16.23
N TYR A 324 7.61 22.65 17.43
CA TYR A 324 7.33 21.69 18.48
C TYR A 324 5.83 21.55 18.64
N HIS A 325 5.35 20.31 18.71
CA HIS A 325 3.95 19.97 18.86
C HIS A 325 3.76 19.16 20.14
N ARG A 326 2.82 19.59 20.99
CA ARG A 326 2.43 18.86 22.22
C ARG A 326 1.54 17.68 21.87
N LEU A 327 2.13 16.72 21.18
CA LEU A 327 1.47 15.57 20.62
C LEU A 327 2.44 14.40 20.65
N SER A 328 1.95 13.23 21.03
CA SER A 328 2.69 11.98 20.98
C SER A 328 2.20 11.15 19.79
N VAL A 329 3.13 10.54 19.06
CA VAL A 329 2.77 9.61 18.00
C VAL A 329 2.58 8.22 18.59
N ASP A 330 1.45 7.62 18.28
CA ASP A 330 1.02 6.30 18.76
C ASP A 330 0.70 5.39 17.54
N TRP A 331 0.54 4.09 17.77
CA TRP A 331 0.06 3.12 16.78
C TRP A 331 -1.46 2.92 16.85
N ARG A 332 -2.12 3.67 17.74
CA ARG A 332 -3.57 3.65 17.96
C ARG A 332 -4.19 5.00 17.68
N ASP A 333 -5.38 4.97 17.11
CA ASP A 333 -6.27 6.11 17.23
C ASP A 333 -6.96 6.05 18.60
N PRO A 334 -7.15 7.19 19.27
CA PRO A 334 -7.83 7.24 20.55
C PRO A 334 -9.25 6.66 20.41
N ASN A 335 -9.62 5.71 21.28
CA ASN A 335 -10.96 5.13 21.27
C ASN A 335 -12.00 6.23 21.56
N PRO A 336 -12.98 6.48 20.65
CA PRO A 336 -13.98 7.53 20.83
C PRO A 336 -14.75 7.45 22.14
N ALA A 337 -14.98 6.23 22.66
CA ALA A 337 -15.71 6.00 23.91
C ALA A 337 -14.87 6.29 25.17
N ILE A 338 -13.53 6.29 25.05
CA ILE A 338 -12.58 6.53 26.17
C ILE A 338 -12.04 7.96 26.13
N ALA A 339 -11.99 8.59 24.94
CA ALA A 339 -11.52 9.95 24.73
C ALA A 339 -12.25 11.01 25.59
N ALA A 340 -13.53 10.78 25.90
CA ALA A 340 -14.32 11.66 26.77
C ALA A 340 -13.82 11.71 28.23
N HIS A 341 -13.11 10.68 28.71
CA HIS A 341 -12.62 10.61 30.10
C HIS A 341 -11.12 10.94 30.26
N ARG A 342 -10.35 10.95 29.16
CA ARG A 342 -8.94 11.39 29.15
C ARG A 342 -8.76 12.58 28.22
N LEU A 343 -9.17 13.76 28.67
CA LEU A 343 -8.88 15.07 28.05
C LEU A 343 -7.36 15.38 27.90
N HIS A 344 -6.47 14.45 28.24
CA HIS A 344 -5.03 14.68 28.43
C HIS A 344 -4.12 13.77 27.59
N SER A 345 -4.62 12.76 26.85
CA SER A 345 -3.77 12.00 25.92
C SER A 345 -3.90 12.56 24.51
N ASN A 346 -3.03 13.51 24.18
CA ASN A 346 -2.90 14.02 22.81
C ASN A 346 -2.02 13.04 22.02
N THR A 347 -2.54 11.84 21.76
CA THR A 347 -1.87 10.76 21.03
C THR A 347 -2.59 10.53 19.70
N LYS A 348 -1.83 10.44 18.60
CA LYS A 348 -2.40 10.18 17.25
C LYS A 348 -1.46 9.30 16.44
N LYS A 349 -2.02 8.55 15.49
CA LYS A 349 -1.22 7.89 14.45
C LYS A 349 -0.54 8.89 13.53
N LEU A 350 0.59 8.49 12.96
CA LEU A 350 1.33 9.35 12.03
C LEU A 350 0.50 9.71 10.79
N GLY A 351 -0.23 8.76 10.21
CA GLY A 351 -1.10 9.02 9.05
C GLY A 351 -2.15 10.09 9.33
N THR A 352 -2.77 10.06 10.52
CA THR A 352 -3.72 11.08 10.97
C THR A 352 -3.06 12.46 11.09
N ILE A 353 -1.84 12.52 11.63
CA ILE A 353 -1.09 13.78 11.76
C ILE A 353 -0.74 14.37 10.40
N LEU A 354 -0.27 13.54 9.46
CA LEU A 354 0.04 13.95 8.09
C LEU A 354 -1.19 14.57 7.43
N ASN A 355 -2.35 13.92 7.54
CA ASN A 355 -3.61 14.43 7.01
C ASN A 355 -4.03 15.76 7.65
N GLU A 356 -3.98 15.86 8.99
CA GLU A 356 -4.35 17.09 9.70
C GLU A 356 -3.45 18.27 9.35
N PHE A 357 -2.17 18.02 9.12
CA PHE A 357 -1.21 19.07 8.74
C PHE A 357 -1.21 19.32 7.22
N GLY A 358 -1.97 18.56 6.44
CA GLY A 358 -2.01 18.67 4.98
C GLY A 358 -0.72 18.22 4.30
N HIS A 359 0.05 17.34 4.94
CA HIS A 359 1.31 16.83 4.43
C HIS A 359 1.11 15.48 3.75
N GLN A 360 1.53 15.36 2.50
CA GLN A 360 1.44 14.11 1.74
C GLN A 360 2.73 13.27 1.76
N LYS A 361 3.86 13.91 2.11
CA LYS A 361 5.19 13.30 2.10
C LYS A 361 6.06 13.90 3.20
N ILE A 362 6.94 13.08 3.76
CA ILE A 362 8.05 13.48 4.63
C ILE A 362 9.36 12.88 4.12
N ASP A 363 10.42 13.66 4.11
CA ASP A 363 11.72 13.20 3.59
C ASP A 363 12.50 12.39 4.63
N VAL A 364 12.33 12.73 5.92
CA VAL A 364 12.99 12.04 7.03
C VAL A 364 12.02 11.86 8.20
N LEU A 365 11.87 10.62 8.66
CA LEU A 365 11.22 10.28 9.93
C LEU A 365 12.26 9.75 10.91
N LYS A 366 12.51 10.50 11.98
CA LYS A 366 13.36 10.09 13.11
C LYS A 366 12.47 9.66 14.27
N ALA A 367 12.75 8.51 14.87
CA ALA A 367 11.98 7.99 16.00
C ALA A 367 12.88 7.45 17.12
N ASP A 368 12.66 7.99 18.32
CA ASP A 368 13.21 7.53 19.60
C ASP A 368 12.07 7.58 20.63
N VAL A 369 11.40 6.45 20.84
CA VAL A 369 10.14 6.35 21.59
C VAL A 369 10.14 5.11 22.49
N GLU A 370 11.30 4.74 23.00
CA GLU A 370 11.47 3.78 24.10
C GLU A 370 10.76 2.43 23.86
N SER A 371 11.01 1.80 22.70
CA SER A 371 10.45 0.49 22.26
C SER A 371 9.07 0.56 21.59
N ALA A 372 8.44 1.73 21.53
CA ALA A 372 7.23 1.93 20.72
C ALA A 372 7.51 1.91 19.20
N GLU A 373 8.78 1.98 18.78
CA GLU A 373 9.18 2.01 17.37
C GLU A 373 8.66 0.78 16.63
N TRP A 374 8.63 -0.38 17.28
CA TRP A 374 8.14 -1.63 16.68
C TRP A 374 6.66 -1.58 16.30
N LYS A 375 5.83 -0.96 17.14
CA LYS A 375 4.39 -0.85 16.88
C LYS A 375 4.04 0.32 15.97
N ILE A 376 4.78 1.42 16.08
CA ILE A 376 4.69 2.50 15.10
C ILE A 376 5.07 1.96 13.73
N LEU A 377 6.19 1.24 13.60
CA LEU A 377 6.60 0.63 12.33
C LEU A 377 5.54 -0.34 11.77
N GLU A 378 4.98 -1.20 12.61
CA GLU A 378 3.85 -2.07 12.21
C GLU A 378 2.69 -1.26 11.65
N ASN A 379 2.25 -0.21 12.36
CA ASN A 379 1.15 0.63 11.90
C ASN A 379 1.47 1.37 10.59
N LEU A 380 2.69 1.91 10.44
CA LEU A 380 3.13 2.56 9.20
C LEU A 380 3.09 1.61 7.99
N ILE A 381 3.40 0.34 8.20
CA ILE A 381 3.36 -0.70 7.17
C ILE A 381 1.91 -1.09 6.86
N LEU A 382 1.07 -1.32 7.89
CA LEU A 382 -0.31 -1.78 7.70
C LEU A 382 -1.23 -0.72 7.08
N GLU A 383 -0.93 0.57 7.28
CA GLU A 383 -1.68 1.69 6.72
C GLU A 383 -1.02 2.28 5.45
N ASP A 384 0.03 1.63 4.93
CA ASP A 384 0.81 2.08 3.75
C ASP A 384 1.39 3.51 3.88
N VAL A 385 1.41 4.09 5.08
CA VAL A 385 2.03 5.41 5.37
C VAL A 385 3.53 5.37 5.09
N ILE A 386 4.16 4.20 5.20
CA ILE A 386 5.59 4.00 4.94
C ILE A 386 6.01 4.44 3.52
N GLU A 387 5.11 4.40 2.53
CA GLU A 387 5.37 4.82 1.15
C GLU A 387 5.47 6.35 1.01
N GLN A 388 5.02 7.10 2.00
CA GLN A 388 5.08 8.57 2.05
C GLN A 388 6.36 9.07 2.74
N ILE A 389 7.33 8.18 2.99
CA ILE A 389 8.54 8.48 3.74
C ILE A 389 9.78 8.21 2.88
N GLY A 390 10.70 9.18 2.83
CA GLY A 390 11.97 9.04 2.10
C GLY A 390 13.05 8.28 2.86
N GLN A 391 13.28 8.62 4.13
CA GLN A 391 14.27 7.98 4.99
C GLN A 391 13.73 7.76 6.40
N LEU A 392 14.13 6.65 7.00
CA LEU A 392 13.78 6.27 8.38
C LEU A 392 15.05 6.25 9.22
N VAL A 393 15.02 6.85 10.41
CA VAL A 393 16.12 6.79 11.37
C VAL A 393 15.56 6.43 12.74
N PHE A 394 15.62 5.15 13.11
CA PHE A 394 14.98 4.64 14.32
C PHE A 394 16.02 4.19 15.33
N GLU A 395 15.81 4.55 16.59
CA GLU A 395 16.48 3.92 17.72
C GLU A 395 15.67 2.72 18.19
N VAL A 396 16.09 1.51 17.82
CA VAL A 396 15.39 0.30 18.22
C VAL A 396 15.90 -0.22 19.55
N HIS A 397 14.97 -0.48 20.45
CA HIS A 397 15.22 -1.08 21.75
C HIS A 397 14.92 -2.59 21.72
N ILE A 398 15.91 -3.41 22.09
CA ILE A 398 15.84 -4.88 21.98
C ILE A 398 16.07 -5.63 23.30
N HIS A 399 16.20 -4.90 24.41
CA HIS A 399 16.36 -5.49 25.74
C HIS A 399 15.07 -6.09 26.31
N TRP A 400 13.91 -5.83 25.71
CA TRP A 400 12.63 -6.45 26.02
C TRP A 400 11.73 -6.45 24.76
N PRO A 401 10.60 -7.19 24.74
CA PRO A 401 9.78 -7.37 23.53
C PRO A 401 9.23 -6.09 22.86
N GLY A 402 9.11 -4.99 23.59
CA GLY A 402 8.34 -3.82 23.13
C GLY A 402 6.86 -3.93 23.49
N PHE A 403 6.14 -2.82 23.35
CA PHE A 403 4.74 -2.73 23.75
C PHE A 403 3.87 -3.63 22.87
N GLU A 404 2.99 -4.42 23.50
CA GLU A 404 1.98 -5.23 22.81
C GLU A 404 2.53 -6.22 21.78
N VAL A 405 3.80 -6.60 21.94
CA VAL A 405 4.42 -7.72 21.26
C VAL A 405 4.27 -8.94 22.18
N SER A 406 3.40 -9.86 21.78
CA SER A 406 3.07 -11.06 22.57
C SER A 406 3.78 -12.31 22.03
N GLY A 407 3.86 -13.35 22.86
CA GLY A 407 4.49 -14.62 22.52
C GLY A 407 5.80 -14.87 23.27
N ASN A 408 6.45 -15.99 22.95
CA ASN A 408 7.77 -16.31 23.49
C ASN A 408 8.88 -15.53 22.78
N ASP A 409 10.08 -15.53 23.36
CA ASP A 409 11.21 -14.76 22.81
C ASP A 409 11.51 -15.06 21.33
N SER A 410 11.44 -16.32 20.90
CA SER A 410 11.64 -16.66 19.48
C SER A 410 10.57 -16.04 18.57
N THR A 411 9.32 -15.97 19.03
CA THR A 411 8.22 -15.35 18.27
C THR A 411 8.38 -13.84 18.19
N VAL A 412 8.82 -13.22 19.29
CA VAL A 412 9.11 -11.77 19.36
C VAL A 412 10.21 -11.39 18.36
N VAL A 413 11.34 -12.09 18.37
CA VAL A 413 12.46 -11.79 17.44
C VAL A 413 12.06 -12.05 15.98
N ARG A 414 11.29 -13.12 15.73
CA ARG A 414 10.73 -13.42 14.41
C ARG A 414 9.81 -12.29 13.93
N TYR A 415 8.99 -11.72 14.82
CA TYR A 415 8.14 -10.57 14.52
C TYR A 415 8.96 -9.33 14.17
N TRP A 416 9.97 -8.96 14.98
CA TRP A 416 10.87 -7.84 14.67
C TRP A 416 11.54 -8.01 13.31
N TYR A 417 12.09 -9.20 13.03
CA TYR A 417 12.67 -9.50 11.73
C TYR A 417 11.65 -9.38 10.59
N SER A 418 10.40 -9.81 10.80
CA SER A 418 9.35 -9.73 9.79
C SER A 418 9.00 -8.28 9.43
N LEU A 419 8.91 -7.38 10.42
CA LEU A 419 8.73 -5.94 10.17
C LEU A 419 9.86 -5.36 9.32
N LEU A 420 11.11 -5.72 9.62
CA LEU A 420 12.26 -5.24 8.84
C LEU A 420 12.27 -5.80 7.41
N ARG A 421 11.71 -6.99 7.19
CA ARG A 421 11.52 -7.56 5.85
C ARG A 421 10.42 -6.87 5.05
N GLU A 422 9.35 -6.41 5.71
CA GLU A 422 8.31 -5.59 5.07
C GLU A 422 8.88 -4.26 4.56
N LEU A 423 9.79 -3.63 5.31
CA LEU A 423 10.52 -2.44 4.83
C LEU A 423 11.25 -2.70 3.51
N GLU A 424 11.94 -3.83 3.39
CA GLU A 424 12.62 -4.18 2.13
C GLU A 424 11.67 -4.45 0.96
N LEU A 425 10.49 -4.99 1.24
CA LEU A 425 9.45 -5.18 0.23
C LEU A 425 8.88 -3.83 -0.25
N LYS A 426 8.95 -2.80 0.59
CA LYS A 426 8.63 -1.40 0.29
C LYS A 426 9.85 -0.58 -0.14
N ASP A 427 10.86 -1.24 -0.70
CA ASP A 427 12.07 -0.64 -1.29
C ASP A 427 13.00 0.14 -0.33
N PHE A 428 12.83 -0.01 0.98
CA PHE A 428 13.77 0.53 1.97
C PHE A 428 15.00 -0.36 2.10
N ARG A 429 16.18 0.26 2.12
CA ARG A 429 17.46 -0.42 2.33
C ARG A 429 18.20 0.21 3.50
N LEU A 430 18.66 -0.64 4.42
CA LEU A 430 19.47 -0.22 5.56
C LEU A 430 20.82 0.24 5.04
N PHE A 431 21.19 1.49 5.26
CA PHE A 431 22.50 2.02 4.82
C PHE A 431 23.46 2.26 5.99
N HIS A 432 22.93 2.49 7.19
CA HIS A 432 23.73 2.76 8.37
C HIS A 432 23.16 2.06 9.61
N THR A 433 24.07 1.61 10.48
CA THR A 433 23.75 0.99 11.76
C THR A 433 24.78 1.42 12.80
N TYR A 434 24.30 1.77 13.99
CA TYR A 434 25.12 2.15 15.13
C TYR A 434 24.71 1.32 16.35
N LYS A 435 25.65 0.51 16.86
CA LYS A 435 25.50 -0.25 18.10
C LYS A 435 25.92 0.63 19.28
N ASP A 436 24.97 0.97 20.15
CA ASP A 436 25.26 1.83 21.29
C ASP A 436 25.93 1.01 22.42
N LEU A 437 27.24 1.16 22.58
CA LEU A 437 28.00 0.44 23.61
C LEU A 437 27.88 1.08 25.00
N SER A 438 27.32 2.29 25.11
CA SER A 438 27.09 2.95 26.41
C SER A 438 25.87 2.38 27.14
N LYS A 439 24.98 1.69 26.43
CA LYS A 439 23.77 1.07 26.96
C LYS A 439 24.03 -0.38 27.42
N PRO A 440 23.17 -0.94 28.30
CA PRO A 440 23.32 -2.32 28.76
C PRO A 440 23.42 -3.33 27.61
N GLN A 441 24.31 -4.32 27.71
CA GLN A 441 24.46 -5.35 26.67
C GLN A 441 23.44 -6.49 26.88
N MET A 442 22.18 -6.19 26.61
CA MET A 442 21.03 -7.04 26.92
C MET A 442 20.15 -7.28 25.70
N PHE A 443 19.75 -8.54 25.49
CA PHE A 443 18.82 -8.98 24.46
C PHE A 443 17.66 -9.73 25.11
N LEU A 444 16.43 -9.21 25.04
CA LEU A 444 15.25 -9.80 25.69
C LEU A 444 15.51 -10.24 27.15
N LYS A 445 16.05 -9.31 27.94
CA LYS A 445 16.43 -9.45 29.35
C LYS A 445 17.52 -10.51 29.62
N LYS A 446 18.28 -10.90 28.59
CA LYS A 446 19.40 -11.85 28.69
C LYS A 446 20.70 -11.19 28.25
N ALA A 447 21.77 -11.41 29.00
CA ALA A 447 23.13 -11.01 28.59
C ALA A 447 23.67 -12.04 27.58
N ALA A 448 23.20 -11.98 26.34
CA ALA A 448 23.50 -12.95 25.30
C ALA A 448 23.78 -12.28 23.94
N PHE A 449 24.37 -13.05 23.03
CA PHE A 449 24.60 -12.68 21.62
C PHE A 449 25.48 -11.46 21.37
N ASN A 450 26.20 -10.95 22.39
CA ASN A 450 26.97 -9.71 22.31
C ASN A 450 26.14 -8.56 21.69
N ALA A 451 24.88 -8.45 22.11
CA ALA A 451 23.97 -7.44 21.61
C ALA A 451 23.91 -6.25 22.58
N SER A 452 23.82 -5.03 22.04
CA SER A 452 23.40 -3.88 22.85
C SER A 452 21.90 -3.93 23.10
N SER A 453 21.42 -3.30 24.17
CA SER A 453 19.99 -3.06 24.36
C SER A 453 19.39 -2.11 23.33
N CYS A 454 20.23 -1.36 22.61
CA CYS A 454 19.82 -0.29 21.72
C CYS A 454 20.71 -0.21 20.46
N TYR A 455 20.07 0.00 19.31
CA TYR A 455 20.72 0.25 18.03
C TYR A 455 20.05 1.43 17.32
N THR A 456 20.82 2.31 16.69
CA THR A 456 20.29 3.30 15.76
C THR A 456 20.45 2.79 14.34
N LEU A 457 19.34 2.71 13.60
CA LEU A 457 19.26 2.13 12.28
C LEU A 457 18.71 3.16 11.30
N SER A 458 19.39 3.33 10.17
CA SER A 458 18.98 4.28 9.13
C SER A 458 18.71 3.57 7.81
N TRP A 459 17.51 3.77 7.28
CA TRP A 459 17.08 3.25 5.99
C TRP A 459 16.80 4.37 5.00
N VAL A 460 17.02 4.07 3.73
CA VAL A 460 16.65 4.93 2.60
C VAL A 460 15.69 4.18 1.68
N ASN A 461 14.62 4.86 1.26
CA ASN A 461 13.73 4.37 0.22
C ASN A 461 14.40 4.57 -1.15
N THR A 462 14.72 3.47 -1.81
CA THR A 462 15.45 3.48 -3.09
C THR A 462 14.60 3.95 -4.28
N ARG A 463 13.29 4.11 -4.10
CA ARG A 463 12.36 4.67 -5.09
C ARG A 463 11.88 6.09 -4.75
N TRP A 464 12.44 6.72 -3.72
CA TRP A 464 12.03 8.07 -3.33
C TRP A 464 12.39 9.10 -4.42
N GLN A 465 11.39 9.87 -4.85
CA GLN A 465 11.50 10.97 -5.83
C GLN A 465 10.92 12.26 -5.27
#